data_AF-V9LFF9-F1
#
_entry.id   AF-V9LFF9-F1
#
_cell.length_a   1.000
_cell.length_b   1.000
_cell.length_c   1.000
_cell.angle_alpha   90.00
_cell.angle_beta   90.00
_cell.angle_gamma   90.00
#
_symmetry.space_group_name_H-M   'P 1'
#
loop_
_entity.id
_entity.type
_entity.pdbx_description
1 polymer ?
#
loop_
_entity_poly.entity_id
_entity_poly.type
_entity_poly.pdbx_seq_one_letter_code
_entity_poly.pdbx_strand_id
1 'polypeptide(L)'
;MDCPRYLELSRETRNCSRYLNKTQENWDFMQMIANQTGIPLKNLSLESIWSVFDTLFCERAHGLTLPVWATEDVMSRLEDLKNFSFKFLFGLYRTQEKSRLQGGLLLRHLLQNMTAATSESSAPTRRLIMYSAHDTTLVALQTALGVYSGKQPPYASCHIFELHREDNGYVRGMGRVVSDRR
;
A
#
# COMPACT_ATOMS: atom_id res chain seq x y z
N MET A 1 9.67 -8.93 10.57
CA MET A 1 9.36 -9.59 9.28
C MET A 1 10.63 -10.28 8.84
N ASP A 2 10.71 -11.60 9.00
CA ASP A 2 11.94 -12.37 8.72
C ASP A 2 12.01 -12.75 7.24
N CYS A 3 12.38 -11.79 6.39
CA CYS A 3 12.65 -12.05 4.98
C CYS A 3 13.99 -11.38 4.61
N PRO A 4 15.13 -12.10 4.73
CA PRO A 4 16.46 -11.53 4.48
C PRO A 4 16.59 -10.88 3.10
N ARG A 5 16.00 -11.50 2.07
CA ARG A 5 16.04 -10.95 0.71
C ARG A 5 15.24 -9.66 0.58
N TYR A 6 14.09 -9.53 1.24
CA TYR A 6 13.34 -8.27 1.26
C TYR A 6 14.11 -7.15 1.99
N LEU A 7 14.82 -7.49 3.07
CA LEU A 7 15.68 -6.53 3.77
C LEU A 7 16.82 -6.05 2.87
N GLU A 8 17.41 -6.94 2.08
CA GLU A 8 18.40 -6.58 1.06
C GLU A 8 17.80 -5.68 -0.03
N LEU A 9 16.66 -6.04 -0.61
CA LEU A 9 15.95 -5.21 -1.59
C LEU A 9 15.59 -3.83 -1.04
N SER A 10 15.25 -3.74 0.25
CA SER A 10 14.98 -2.46 0.91
C SER A 10 16.25 -1.61 1.02
N ARG A 11 17.41 -2.22 1.30
CA ARG A 11 18.71 -1.52 1.27
C ARG A 11 19.06 -1.08 -0.16
N GLU A 12 18.92 -1.95 -1.16
CA GLU A 12 19.13 -1.60 -2.57
C GLU A 12 18.21 -0.45 -3.01
N THR A 13 16.95 -0.46 -2.57
CA THR A 13 15.98 0.61 -2.88
C THR A 13 16.42 1.96 -2.33
N ARG A 14 17.03 2.02 -1.13
CA ARG A 14 17.55 3.27 -0.56
C ARG A 14 18.71 3.85 -1.37
N ASN A 15 19.45 2.99 -2.07
CA ASN A 15 20.60 3.40 -2.89
C ASN A 15 20.23 3.74 -4.34
N CYS A 16 18.97 3.55 -4.75
CA CYS A 16 18.55 3.90 -6.11
C CYS A 16 18.39 5.42 -6.26
N SER A 17 18.71 5.95 -7.45
CA SER A 17 18.64 7.40 -7.73
C SER A 17 17.26 7.99 -7.42
N ARG A 18 16.18 7.25 -7.65
CA ARG A 18 14.82 7.74 -7.38
C ARG A 18 14.57 8.00 -5.89
N TYR A 19 15.12 7.18 -5.00
CA TYR A 19 15.00 7.39 -3.56
C TYR A 19 15.92 8.53 -3.09
N LEU A 20 17.17 8.53 -3.56
CA LEU A 20 18.15 9.55 -3.21
C LEU A 20 17.69 10.95 -3.65
N ASN A 21 17.23 11.11 -4.89
CA ASN A 21 16.72 12.37 -5.41
C ASN A 21 15.50 12.84 -4.60
N LYS A 22 14.53 11.96 -4.34
CA LYS A 22 13.35 12.31 -3.53
C LYS A 22 13.73 12.73 -2.11
N THR A 23 14.78 12.14 -1.55
CA THR A 23 15.30 12.49 -0.23
C THR A 23 15.92 13.89 -0.26
N GLN A 24 16.75 14.18 -1.26
CA GLN A 24 17.40 15.48 -1.43
C GLN A 24 16.38 16.60 -1.70
N GLU A 25 15.43 16.37 -2.61
CA GLU A 25 14.34 17.30 -2.95
C GLU A 25 13.46 17.68 -1.74
N ASN A 26 13.42 16.84 -0.71
CA ASN A 26 12.56 17.02 0.45
C ASN A 26 13.35 17.21 1.75
N TRP A 27 14.66 17.46 1.67
CA TRP A 27 15.53 17.57 2.83
C TRP A 27 15.09 18.69 3.79
N ASP A 28 14.96 19.92 3.30
CA ASP A 28 14.56 21.07 4.11
C ASP A 28 13.17 20.88 4.72
N PHE A 29 12.26 20.23 3.97
CA PHE A 29 10.94 19.89 4.46
C PHE A 29 10.99 18.87 5.59
N MET A 30 11.80 17.83 5.48
CA MET A 30 12.01 16.86 6.56
C MET A 30 12.64 17.51 7.80
N GLN A 31 13.57 18.45 7.62
CA GLN A 31 14.14 19.22 8.74
C GLN A 31 13.07 20.05 9.46
N MET A 32 12.22 20.75 8.70
CA MET A 32 11.09 21.48 9.26
C MET A 32 10.14 20.54 10.02
N ILE A 33 9.77 19.39 9.45
CA ILE A 33 8.91 18.40 10.12
C ILE A 33 9.56 17.88 11.41
N ALA A 34 10.85 17.55 11.39
CA ALA A 34 11.58 17.11 12.58
C ALA A 34 11.54 18.16 13.71
N ASN A 35 11.74 19.43 13.37
CA ASN A 35 11.67 20.53 14.33
C ASN A 35 10.26 20.70 14.91
N GLN A 36 9.23 20.65 14.06
CA GLN A 36 7.84 20.86 14.48
C GLN A 36 7.24 19.69 15.26
N THR A 37 7.67 18.46 15.00
CA THR A 37 7.18 17.24 15.65
C THR A 37 8.00 16.82 16.86
N GLY A 38 9.23 17.34 17.01
CA GLY A 38 10.19 16.89 18.01
C GLY A 38 10.82 15.52 17.70
N ILE A 39 10.51 14.91 16.55
CA ILE A 39 11.14 13.65 16.12
C ILE A 39 12.60 13.95 15.73
N PRO A 40 13.60 13.27 16.31
CA PRO A 40 14.99 13.47 15.92
C PRO A 40 15.17 13.25 14.41
N LEU A 41 15.84 14.17 13.71
CA LEU A 41 16.00 14.10 12.24
C LEU A 41 16.58 12.76 11.76
N LYS A 42 17.49 12.16 12.54
CA LYS A 42 18.06 10.83 12.26
C LYS A 42 17.03 9.67 12.25
N ASN A 43 15.88 9.87 12.87
CA ASN A 43 14.77 8.91 12.93
C ASN A 43 13.67 9.24 11.89
N LEU A 44 13.76 10.38 11.21
CA LEU A 44 12.81 10.79 10.18
C LEU A 44 13.38 10.49 8.80
N SER A 45 12.67 9.68 8.02
CA SER A 45 13.04 9.32 6.66
C SER A 45 11.80 9.28 5.77
N LEU A 46 12.00 9.13 4.46
CA LEU A 46 10.90 8.88 3.52
C LEU A 46 10.09 7.61 3.85
N GLU A 47 10.58 6.75 4.73
CA GLU A 47 9.91 5.53 5.18
C GLU A 47 9.16 5.67 6.50
N SER A 48 9.50 6.67 7.32
CA SER A 48 8.86 6.90 8.62
C SER A 48 7.93 8.13 8.62
N ILE A 49 8.06 9.02 7.63
CA ILE A 49 7.26 10.25 7.54
C ILE A 49 5.76 10.02 7.39
N TRP A 50 5.33 8.84 6.93
CA TRP A 50 3.91 8.48 6.88
C TRP A 50 3.24 8.56 8.26
N SER A 51 3.98 8.32 9.35
CA SER A 51 3.43 8.39 10.71
C SER A 51 2.98 9.79 11.11
N VAL A 52 3.71 10.82 10.63
CA VAL A 52 3.34 12.23 10.84
C VAL A 52 2.06 12.56 10.07
N PHE A 53 1.99 12.15 8.80
CA PHE A 53 0.77 12.32 7.99
C PHE A 53 -0.43 11.61 8.63
N ASP A 54 -0.28 10.35 8.99
CA ASP A 54 -1.36 9.52 9.54
C ASP A 54 -1.92 10.11 10.83
N THR A 55 -1.05 10.60 11.72
CA THR A 55 -1.45 11.28 12.96
C THR A 55 -2.30 12.51 12.67
N LEU A 56 -1.79 13.44 11.87
CA LEU A 56 -2.50 14.69 11.53
C LEU A 56 -3.79 14.42 10.73
N PHE A 57 -3.78 13.42 9.85
CA PHE A 57 -4.95 13.00 9.11
C PHE A 57 -6.04 12.46 10.05
N CYS A 58 -5.67 11.62 11.02
CA CYS A 58 -6.59 11.13 12.03
C CYS A 58 -7.14 12.25 12.90
N GLU A 59 -6.29 13.15 13.40
CA GLU A 59 -6.71 14.31 14.19
C GLU A 59 -7.75 15.14 13.44
N ARG A 60 -7.47 15.48 12.18
CA ARG A 60 -8.39 16.20 11.30
C ARG A 60 -9.70 15.45 11.09
N ALA A 61 -9.64 14.15 10.81
CA ALA A 61 -10.82 13.32 10.57
C ALA A 61 -11.74 13.23 11.80
N HIS A 62 -11.21 13.44 13.00
CA HIS A 62 -11.96 13.46 14.26
C HIS A 62 -12.29 14.88 14.74
N GLY A 63 -12.10 15.90 13.90
CA GLY A 63 -12.44 17.29 14.21
C GLY A 63 -11.52 17.94 15.25
N LEU A 64 -10.32 17.40 15.46
CA LEU A 64 -9.32 18.02 16.33
C LEU A 64 -8.60 19.16 15.59
N THR A 65 -8.25 20.19 16.34
CA THR A 65 -7.49 21.33 15.82
C THR A 65 -6.05 20.90 15.54
N LEU A 66 -5.62 21.03 14.29
CA LEU A 66 -4.24 20.76 13.91
C LEU A 66 -3.29 21.86 14.40
N PRO A 67 -1.99 21.53 14.63
CA PRO A 67 -0.96 22.53 14.87
C PRO A 67 -0.89 23.57 13.75
N VAL A 68 -0.52 24.82 14.09
CA VAL A 68 -0.47 25.95 13.14
C VAL A 68 0.43 25.72 11.93
N TRP A 69 1.44 24.86 12.05
CA TRP A 69 2.37 24.53 10.96
C TRP A 69 1.79 23.50 9.99
N ALA A 70 0.75 22.74 10.38
CA ALA A 70 0.11 21.70 9.56
C ALA A 70 -0.93 22.31 8.60
N THR A 71 -0.47 23.23 7.75
CA THR A 71 -1.29 23.87 6.71
C THR A 71 -1.68 22.87 5.62
N GLU A 72 -2.62 23.25 4.74
CA GLU A 72 -3.00 22.40 3.60
C GLU A 72 -1.82 22.05 2.69
N ASP A 73 -0.90 22.99 2.45
CA ASP A 73 0.30 22.73 1.65
C ASP A 73 1.23 21.70 2.33
N VAL A 74 1.39 21.80 3.65
CA VAL A 74 2.18 20.84 4.42
C VAL A 74 1.51 19.47 4.42
N MET A 75 0.20 19.41 4.59
CA MET A 75 -0.57 18.17 4.55
C MET A 75 -0.53 17.50 3.18
N SER A 76 -0.66 18.28 2.09
CA SER A 76 -0.52 17.78 0.73
C SER A 76 0.88 17.21 0.49
N ARG A 77 1.93 17.90 0.96
CA ARG A 77 3.31 17.42 0.80
C ARG A 77 3.59 16.18 1.66
N LEU A 78 3.06 16.12 2.87
CA LEU A 78 3.11 14.91 3.70
C LEU A 78 2.39 13.73 3.04
N GLU A 79 1.23 13.97 2.43
CA GLU A 79 0.48 12.94 1.70
C GLU A 79 1.30 12.37 0.53
N ASP A 80 1.94 13.24 -0.25
CA ASP A 80 2.81 12.84 -1.36
C ASP A 80 3.99 11.99 -0.90
N LEU A 81 4.62 12.36 0.22
CA LEU A 81 5.73 11.59 0.79
C LEU A 81 5.26 10.26 1.38
N LYS A 82 4.09 10.22 2.03
CA LYS A 82 3.46 8.97 2.49
C LYS A 82 3.12 8.04 1.32
N ASN A 83 2.55 8.58 0.23
CA ASN A 83 2.29 7.79 -0.99
C ASN A 83 3.60 7.29 -1.63
N PHE A 84 4.68 8.07 -1.53
CA PHE A 84 6.02 7.62 -1.91
C PHE A 84 6.55 6.51 -1.00
N SER A 85 6.29 6.53 0.32
CA SER A 85 6.65 5.45 1.25
C SER A 85 6.04 4.11 0.81
N PHE A 86 4.78 4.11 0.39
CA PHE A 86 4.16 2.91 -0.20
C PHE A 86 4.90 2.41 -1.45
N LYS A 87 5.28 3.31 -2.35
CA LYS A 87 6.07 2.94 -3.53
C LYS A 87 7.42 2.36 -3.10
N PHE A 88 8.11 2.97 -2.15
CA PHE A 88 9.36 2.44 -1.59
C PHE A 88 9.18 0.99 -1.12
N LEU A 89 8.14 0.72 -0.32
CA LEU A 89 7.89 -0.61 0.25
C LEU A 89 7.68 -1.65 -0.86
N PHE A 90 6.84 -1.37 -1.86
CA PHE A 90 6.31 -2.42 -2.73
C PHE A 90 6.82 -2.39 -4.18
N GLY A 91 7.17 -1.24 -4.74
CA GLY A 91 7.31 -1.11 -6.20
C GLY A 91 8.23 -0.02 -6.75
N LEU A 92 9.06 0.61 -5.92
CA LEU A 92 10.01 1.63 -6.38
C LEU A 92 11.19 1.03 -7.15
N TYR A 93 11.63 -0.16 -6.74
CA TYR A 93 12.80 -0.85 -7.26
C TYR A 93 12.57 -2.37 -7.18
N ARG A 94 12.92 -3.08 -8.27
CA ARG A 94 12.72 -4.53 -8.44
C ARG A 94 11.32 -5.01 -8.01
N THR A 95 10.30 -4.33 -8.52
CA THR A 95 8.88 -4.54 -8.17
C THR A 95 8.43 -6.00 -8.28
N GLN A 96 8.84 -6.71 -9.33
CA GLN A 96 8.47 -8.11 -9.50
C GLN A 96 9.04 -9.00 -8.39
N GLU A 97 10.30 -8.78 -8.01
CA GLU A 97 10.96 -9.54 -6.95
C GLU A 97 10.33 -9.24 -5.58
N LYS A 98 10.08 -7.96 -5.26
CA LYS A 98 9.35 -7.56 -4.05
C LYS A 98 7.95 -8.16 -4.01
N SER A 99 7.24 -8.14 -5.13
CA SER A 99 5.89 -8.72 -5.24
C SER A 99 5.89 -10.21 -4.91
N ARG A 100 6.87 -10.99 -5.39
CA ARG A 100 7.00 -12.42 -5.06
C ARG A 100 7.21 -12.69 -3.57
N LEU A 101 7.81 -11.75 -2.83
CA LEU A 101 8.10 -11.87 -1.40
C LEU A 101 6.98 -11.30 -0.50
N GLN A 102 6.00 -10.60 -1.07
CA GLN A 102 4.95 -9.90 -0.34
C GLN A 102 3.56 -10.17 -0.93
N GLY A 103 3.01 -9.24 -1.74
CA GLY A 103 1.64 -9.31 -2.26
C GLY A 103 1.35 -10.55 -3.11
N GLY A 104 2.37 -11.14 -3.72
CA GLY A 104 2.30 -12.38 -4.48
C GLY A 104 1.89 -13.61 -3.64
N LEU A 105 2.15 -13.59 -2.33
CA LEU A 105 1.69 -14.65 -1.42
C LEU A 105 0.16 -14.66 -1.31
N LEU A 106 -0.43 -13.47 -1.11
CA LEU A 106 -1.88 -13.32 -1.07
C LEU A 106 -2.50 -13.60 -2.44
N LEU A 107 -1.89 -13.12 -3.53
CA LEU A 107 -2.35 -13.41 -4.88
C LEU A 107 -2.38 -14.92 -5.17
N ARG A 108 -1.33 -15.66 -4.78
CA ARG A 108 -1.30 -17.12 -4.90
C ARG A 108 -2.45 -17.78 -4.11
N HIS A 109 -2.69 -17.34 -2.87
CA HIS A 109 -3.76 -17.88 -2.05
C HIS A 109 -5.15 -17.60 -2.67
N LEU A 110 -5.38 -16.41 -3.21
CA LEU A 110 -6.62 -16.06 -3.89
C LEU A 110 -6.85 -16.92 -5.13
N LEU A 111 -5.80 -17.11 -5.94
CA LEU A 111 -5.86 -17.99 -7.12
C LEU A 111 -6.17 -19.44 -6.72
N GLN A 112 -5.52 -19.96 -5.66
CA GLN A 112 -5.80 -21.31 -5.15
C GLN A 112 -7.26 -21.49 -4.73
N ASN A 113 -7.84 -20.50 -4.03
CA ASN A 113 -9.25 -20.53 -3.66
C ASN A 113 -10.18 -20.53 -4.88
N MET A 114 -9.91 -19.69 -5.88
CA MET A 114 -10.71 -19.63 -7.09
C MET A 114 -10.61 -20.92 -7.89
N THR A 115 -9.41 -21.47 -8.06
CA THR A 115 -9.20 -22.76 -8.74
C THR A 115 -9.94 -23.88 -8.03
N ALA A 116 -9.87 -23.94 -6.70
CA ALA A 116 -10.62 -24.94 -5.92
C ALA A 116 -12.15 -24.80 -6.13
N ALA A 117 -12.67 -23.58 -6.24
CA ALA A 117 -14.09 -23.32 -6.50
C ALA A 117 -14.56 -23.76 -7.91
N THR A 118 -13.64 -24.03 -8.85
CA THR A 118 -13.98 -24.57 -10.17
C THR A 118 -14.07 -26.10 -10.23
N SER A 119 -13.57 -26.80 -9.22
CA SER A 119 -13.52 -28.26 -9.20
C SER A 119 -14.92 -28.88 -9.05
N GLU A 120 -15.33 -29.69 -10.03
CA GLU A 120 -16.65 -30.35 -10.09
C GLU A 120 -16.91 -31.34 -8.94
N SER A 121 -15.85 -31.86 -8.33
CA SER A 121 -15.89 -32.88 -7.27
C SER A 121 -16.32 -32.35 -5.90
N SER A 122 -16.55 -31.05 -5.76
CA SER A 122 -17.01 -30.43 -4.53
C SER A 122 -18.01 -29.33 -4.86
N ALA A 123 -19.28 -29.49 -4.44
CA ALA A 123 -20.19 -28.36 -4.41
C ALA A 123 -19.50 -27.21 -3.63
N PRO A 124 -19.36 -26.00 -4.19
CA PRO A 124 -18.61 -24.94 -3.52
C PRO A 124 -19.35 -24.54 -2.24
N THR A 125 -18.86 -25.03 -1.11
CA THR A 125 -19.42 -24.73 0.22
C THR A 125 -19.23 -23.25 0.60
N ARG A 126 -18.25 -22.57 -0.03
CA ARG A 126 -17.92 -21.16 0.21
C ARG A 126 -18.23 -20.33 -1.03
N ARG A 127 -19.23 -19.46 -0.93
CA ARG A 127 -19.61 -18.50 -1.98
C ARG A 127 -18.91 -17.14 -1.84
N LEU A 128 -18.38 -16.84 -0.66
CA LEU A 128 -17.70 -15.60 -0.34
C LEU A 128 -16.55 -15.87 0.64
N ILE A 129 -15.41 -15.24 0.41
CA ILE A 129 -14.28 -15.21 1.34
C ILE A 129 -13.91 -13.74 1.53
N MET A 130 -13.89 -13.30 2.79
CA MET A 130 -13.54 -11.91 3.14
C MET A 130 -12.24 -11.89 3.92
N TYR A 131 -11.32 -11.04 3.47
CA TYR A 131 -10.05 -10.77 4.15
C TYR A 131 -10.09 -9.35 4.71
N SER A 132 -10.27 -9.20 6.02
CA SER A 132 -10.11 -7.91 6.70
C SER A 132 -8.64 -7.68 7.00
N ALA A 133 -8.06 -6.62 6.45
CA ALA A 133 -6.63 -6.37 6.50
C ALA A 133 -6.33 -4.86 6.46
N HIS A 134 -5.07 -4.52 6.19
CA HIS A 134 -4.59 -3.14 6.17
C HIS A 134 -4.45 -2.60 4.74
N ASP A 135 -4.36 -1.28 4.62
CA ASP A 135 -3.99 -0.58 3.39
C ASP A 135 -2.71 -1.14 2.74
N THR A 136 -1.68 -1.46 3.52
CA THR A 136 -0.45 -2.14 3.09
C THR A 136 -0.73 -3.47 2.39
N THR A 137 -1.76 -4.21 2.82
CA THR A 137 -2.18 -5.48 2.19
C THR A 137 -2.76 -5.22 0.80
N LEU A 138 -3.64 -4.22 0.68
CA LEU A 138 -4.21 -3.82 -0.61
C LEU A 138 -3.14 -3.29 -1.56
N VAL A 139 -2.24 -2.43 -1.09
CA VAL A 139 -1.15 -1.88 -1.91
C VAL A 139 -0.22 -2.99 -2.38
N ALA A 140 0.19 -3.91 -1.50
CA ALA A 140 1.03 -5.04 -1.87
C ALA A 140 0.37 -5.92 -2.94
N LEU A 141 -0.91 -6.25 -2.75
CA LEU A 141 -1.68 -7.06 -3.71
C LEU A 141 -1.85 -6.36 -5.05
N GLN A 142 -2.26 -5.09 -5.05
CA GLN A 142 -2.45 -4.31 -6.27
C GLN A 142 -1.12 -4.08 -7.01
N THR A 143 -0.01 -3.94 -6.28
CA THR A 143 1.33 -3.84 -6.87
C THR A 143 1.72 -5.16 -7.52
N ALA A 144 1.46 -6.30 -6.88
CA ALA A 144 1.71 -7.62 -7.45
C ALA A 144 0.86 -7.91 -8.70
N LEU A 145 -0.36 -7.38 -8.76
CA LEU A 145 -1.24 -7.43 -9.93
C LEU A 145 -0.88 -6.41 -11.03
N GLY A 146 -0.01 -5.44 -10.76
CA GLY A 146 0.33 -4.37 -11.69
C GLY A 146 -0.76 -3.30 -11.86
N VAL A 147 -1.70 -3.17 -10.92
CA VAL A 147 -2.86 -2.25 -11.00
C VAL A 147 -2.89 -1.19 -9.89
N TYR A 148 -1.82 -1.06 -9.11
CA TYR A 148 -1.75 -0.07 -8.03
C TYR A 148 -1.76 1.36 -8.58
N SER A 149 -2.67 2.20 -8.08
CA SER A 149 -2.86 3.59 -8.52
C SER A 149 -1.75 4.55 -8.06
N GLY A 150 -0.90 4.12 -7.13
CA GLY A 150 0.12 4.98 -6.52
C GLY A 150 -0.37 5.83 -5.36
N LYS A 151 -1.64 5.70 -4.94
CA LYS A 151 -2.24 6.40 -3.80
C LYS A 151 -2.65 5.42 -2.71
N GLN A 152 -2.50 5.81 -1.44
CA GLN A 152 -3.00 5.01 -0.31
C GLN A 152 -4.50 4.72 -0.49
N PRO A 153 -4.94 3.47 -0.31
CA PRO A 153 -6.36 3.13 -0.23
C PRO A 153 -7.06 3.89 0.91
N PRO A 154 -8.15 4.63 0.66
CA PRO A 154 -8.97 5.23 1.72
C PRO A 154 -9.51 4.20 2.71
N TYR A 155 -9.99 4.66 3.88
CA TYR A 155 -10.68 3.80 4.83
C TYR A 155 -11.84 3.04 4.17
N ALA A 156 -12.04 1.80 4.61
CA ALA A 156 -13.03 0.88 4.08
C ALA A 156 -12.89 0.56 2.57
N SER A 157 -11.74 0.86 1.94
CA SER A 157 -11.46 0.39 0.58
C SER A 157 -11.44 -1.13 0.50
N CYS A 158 -11.93 -1.66 -0.63
CA CYS A 158 -11.98 -3.08 -0.90
C CYS A 158 -11.43 -3.39 -2.30
N HIS A 159 -10.73 -4.51 -2.44
CA HIS A 159 -10.42 -5.10 -3.74
C HIS A 159 -11.21 -6.40 -3.86
N ILE A 160 -12.15 -6.43 -4.80
CA ILE A 160 -13.07 -7.55 -5.01
C ILE A 160 -12.54 -8.37 -6.18
N PHE A 161 -12.51 -9.69 -5.99
CA PHE A 161 -12.37 -10.62 -7.10
C PHE A 161 -13.65 -11.40 -7.27
N GLU A 162 -14.10 -11.53 -8.50
CA GLU A 162 -15.31 -12.24 -8.87
C GLU A 162 -14.95 -13.38 -9.82
N LEU A 163 -15.52 -14.55 -9.56
CA LEU A 163 -15.40 -15.74 -10.39
C LEU A 163 -16.76 -16.04 -11.01
N HIS A 164 -16.87 -15.87 -12.33
CA HIS A 164 -18.10 -16.08 -13.09
C HIS A 164 -17.99 -17.36 -13.91
N ARG A 165 -19.09 -18.11 -14.02
CA ARG A 165 -19.23 -19.22 -14.97
C ARG A 165 -20.16 -18.75 -16.08
N GLU A 166 -19.65 -18.73 -17.31
CA GLU A 166 -20.43 -18.38 -18.50
C GLU A 166 -21.18 -19.60 -19.06
N ASP A 167 -22.20 -19.36 -19.88
CA ASP A 167 -23.11 -20.40 -20.40
C ASP A 167 -22.40 -21.48 -21.24
N ASN A 168 -21.26 -21.13 -21.83
CA ASN A 168 -20.38 -22.02 -22.58
C ASN A 168 -19.44 -22.85 -21.68
N GLY A 169 -19.58 -22.75 -20.35
CA GLY A 169 -18.75 -23.44 -19.36
C GLY A 169 -17.41 -22.76 -19.07
N TYR A 170 -17.09 -21.63 -19.70
CA TYR A 170 -15.85 -20.90 -19.43
C TYR A 170 -15.93 -20.18 -18.08
N VAL A 171 -14.80 -20.12 -17.39
CA VAL A 171 -14.66 -19.44 -16.10
C VAL A 171 -13.90 -18.14 -16.28
N ARG A 172 -14.50 -17.02 -15.88
CA ARG A 172 -13.91 -15.68 -15.99
C ARG A 172 -13.64 -15.09 -14.60
N GLY A 173 -12.40 -14.67 -14.37
CA GLY A 173 -12.01 -13.87 -13.20
C GLY A 173 -12.06 -12.37 -13.50
N MET A 174 -12.66 -11.57 -12.63
CA MET A 174 -12.62 -10.11 -12.69
C MET A 174 -12.14 -9.53 -11.36
N GLY A 175 -11.27 -8.50 -11.41
CA GLY A 175 -10.81 -7.77 -10.24
C GLY A 175 -11.28 -6.32 -10.29
N ARG A 176 -11.89 -5.80 -9.22
CA ARG A 176 -12.32 -4.40 -9.12
C ARG A 176 -11.88 -3.79 -7.79
N VAL A 177 -11.36 -2.57 -7.84
CA VAL A 177 -11.14 -1.74 -6.65
C VAL A 177 -12.42 -0.94 -6.38
N VAL A 178 -12.98 -1.12 -5.19
CA VAL A 178 -14.07 -0.31 -4.67
C VAL A 178 -13.50 0.57 -3.57
N SER A 179 -13.44 1.87 -3.83
CA SER A 179 -13.13 2.88 -2.82
C SER A 179 -14.38 3.70 -2.61
N ASP A 180 -14.94 3.71 -1.39
CA ASP A 180 -16.06 4.57 -1.04
C ASP A 180 -15.57 6.04 -1.12
N ARG A 181 -16.08 6.79 -2.11
CA ARG A 181 -15.94 8.24 -2.13
C ARG A 181 -17.10 8.79 -1.33
N ARG A 182 -16.96 8.83 -0.01
CA ARG A 182 -17.79 9.72 0.80
C ARG A 182 -17.24 11.13 0.73
#